data_AF-A0A6A6E802-F1
#
_entry.id   AF-A0A6A6E802-F1
#
_cell.length_a   1.000
_cell.length_b   1.000
_cell.length_c   1.000
_cell.angle_alpha   90.00
_cell.angle_beta   90.00
_cell.angle_gamma   90.00
#
_symmetry.space_group_name_H-M   'P 1'
#
loop_
_entity.id
_entity.type
_entity.pdbx_description
1 polymer ?
#
loop_
_entity_poly.entity_id
_entity_poly.type
_entity_poly.pdbx_seq_one_letter_code
_entity_poly.pdbx_strand_id
1 'polypeptide(L)'
;MQLKTGKRKLGPRAQSLGKLGAGDRCCIDKSSSAELSEAINSMYRWYNNAKVCYAYLVDVPDDTDARKKDSAFQKSRWFTRGWTLQELLAPRDFVFYSKGWVELGRKEALRERIAETTQIDKTALIFCDLRSFSVAQKIAWASNRVTTRGEDAAYSLLGIVGVNMLLLYGEGSEKAFLRLQEEIMKYSDDQSLFAWFDSSHEDSAAMGLIAKSPWEFRNCSSIVPVRTWETSEPYNMTNMGLRIKLSL
;
A
#
# COMPACT_ATOMS: atom_id res chain seq x y z
N MET A 1 -12.93 -19.89 -4.74
CA MET A 1 -14.28 -20.49 -4.63
C MET A 1 -15.06 -19.62 -3.64
N GLN A 2 -16.04 -18.77 -3.95
CA GLN A 2 -16.75 -18.38 -5.17
C GLN A 2 -16.61 -16.87 -5.42
N LEU A 3 -16.30 -16.52 -6.67
CA LEU A 3 -16.49 -15.18 -7.26
C LEU A 3 -17.99 -14.99 -7.55
N LYS A 4 -18.63 -13.95 -7.03
CA LYS A 4 -19.99 -13.57 -7.46
C LYS A 4 -19.92 -12.68 -8.69
N THR A 5 -20.03 -13.30 -9.87
CA THR A 5 -20.32 -12.63 -11.13
C THR A 5 -21.81 -12.29 -11.25
N GLY A 6 -22.13 -10.99 -11.32
CA GLY A 6 -23.20 -10.40 -12.14
C GLY A 6 -24.66 -10.92 -12.07
N LYS A 7 -25.53 -10.03 -11.55
CA LYS A 7 -26.98 -9.86 -11.82
C LYS A 7 -27.98 -10.82 -11.13
N ARG A 8 -28.64 -10.34 -10.06
CA ARG A 8 -30.12 -10.12 -9.96
C ARG A 8 -30.53 -9.66 -8.55
N LYS A 9 -31.37 -8.61 -8.53
CA LYS A 9 -32.33 -8.17 -7.50
C LYS A 9 -31.84 -8.10 -6.04
N LEU A 10 -31.53 -6.89 -5.59
CA LEU A 10 -31.52 -6.52 -4.18
C LEU A 10 -32.94 -6.73 -3.60
N GLY A 11 -33.09 -7.77 -2.77
CA GLY A 11 -34.26 -8.01 -1.93
C GLY A 11 -34.10 -7.42 -0.52
N PRO A 12 -35.20 -7.19 0.21
CA PRO A 12 -35.28 -6.33 1.40
C PRO A 12 -34.75 -6.99 2.69
N ARG A 13 -33.50 -7.47 2.67
CA ARG A 13 -32.77 -7.93 3.88
C ARG A 13 -31.50 -7.11 4.16
N ALA A 14 -31.36 -5.95 3.52
CA ALA A 14 -30.30 -4.98 3.78
C ALA A 14 -30.65 -3.98 4.92
N GLN A 15 -31.50 -4.38 5.88
CA GLN A 15 -31.91 -3.57 7.03
C GLN A 15 -31.57 -4.28 8.34
N SER A 16 -30.28 -4.44 8.62
CA SER A 16 -29.71 -4.48 9.97
C SER A 16 -28.24 -4.85 9.83
N LEU A 17 -27.35 -3.86 9.75
CA LEU A 17 -25.92 -3.98 10.08
C LEU A 17 -25.29 -2.58 9.91
N GLY A 18 -25.60 -1.71 10.86
CA GLY A 18 -24.80 -0.50 11.08
C GLY A 18 -23.41 -0.89 11.55
N LYS A 19 -22.39 -0.28 10.92
CA LYS A 19 -20.93 -0.45 11.13
C LYS A 19 -20.27 -1.65 10.44
N LEU A 20 -20.12 -1.59 9.11
CA LEU A 20 -19.15 -2.42 8.38
C LEU A 20 -18.30 -1.56 7.44
N GLY A 21 -17.05 -1.33 7.83
CA GLY A 21 -15.98 -0.90 6.93
C GLY A 21 -15.36 -2.11 6.24
N ALA A 22 -15.17 -2.01 4.92
CA ALA A 22 -14.47 -2.94 4.03
C ALA A 22 -15.08 -4.35 3.91
N GLY A 23 -15.49 -4.69 2.69
CA GLY A 23 -16.08 -5.98 2.30
C GLY A 23 -15.15 -7.19 2.34
N ASP A 24 -13.96 -7.07 2.94
CA ASP A 24 -12.95 -8.15 3.04
C ASP A 24 -12.98 -8.90 4.39
N ARG A 25 -13.84 -8.50 5.33
CA ARG A 25 -13.94 -9.15 6.64
C ARG A 25 -14.67 -10.50 6.63
N CYS A 26 -15.29 -10.89 5.52
CA CYS A 26 -16.17 -12.06 5.46
C CYS A 26 -15.47 -13.35 4.99
N CYS A 27 -14.23 -13.26 4.46
CA CYS A 27 -13.62 -14.34 3.69
C CYS A 27 -12.25 -14.83 4.21
N ILE A 28 -11.71 -14.24 5.28
CA ILE A 28 -10.45 -14.66 5.89
C ILE A 28 -10.74 -15.11 7.31
N ASP A 29 -10.47 -16.37 7.62
CA ASP A 29 -10.51 -16.83 9.00
C ASP A 29 -9.33 -16.24 9.78
N LYS A 30 -9.64 -15.30 10.65
CA LYS A 30 -8.65 -14.65 11.52
C LYS A 30 -8.31 -15.47 12.76
N SER A 31 -9.00 -16.59 12.98
CA SER A 31 -8.71 -17.52 14.08
C SER A 31 -7.57 -18.49 13.73
N SER A 32 -7.31 -18.70 12.44
CA SER A 32 -6.17 -19.47 11.93
C SER A 32 -5.02 -18.52 11.55
N SER A 33 -3.91 -18.58 12.29
CA SER A 33 -2.71 -17.79 11.99
C SER A 33 -2.08 -18.15 10.64
N ALA A 34 -2.16 -19.43 10.24
CA ALA A 34 -1.67 -19.92 8.96
C ALA A 34 -2.49 -19.35 7.79
N GLU A 35 -3.83 -19.42 7.87
CA GLU A 35 -4.71 -18.88 6.83
C GLU A 35 -4.58 -17.37 6.73
N LEU A 36 -4.51 -16.67 7.87
CA LEU A 36 -4.28 -15.22 7.88
C LEU A 36 -2.96 -14.83 7.21
N SER A 37 -1.89 -15.59 7.46
CA SER A 37 -0.58 -15.37 6.84
C SER A 37 -0.62 -15.63 5.33
N GLU A 38 -1.22 -16.73 4.90
CA GLU A 38 -1.38 -17.04 3.47
C GLU A 38 -2.21 -15.97 2.75
N ALA A 39 -3.30 -15.52 3.39
CA ALA A 39 -4.19 -14.53 2.83
C ALA A 39 -3.50 -13.18 2.64
N ILE A 40 -2.79 -12.68 3.65
CA ILE A 40 -2.09 -11.39 3.57
C ILE A 40 -0.96 -11.43 2.54
N ASN A 41 -0.17 -12.50 2.48
CA ASN A 41 0.88 -12.65 1.46
C ASN A 41 0.29 -12.81 0.03
N SER A 42 -0.96 -13.24 -0.10
CA SER A 42 -1.65 -13.41 -1.39
C SER A 42 -2.53 -12.23 -1.79
N MET A 43 -2.77 -11.28 -0.90
CA MET A 43 -3.85 -10.30 -1.04
C MET A 43 -3.70 -9.42 -2.28
N TYR A 44 -2.49 -8.90 -2.53
CA TYR A 44 -2.20 -8.12 -3.73
C TYR A 44 -2.48 -8.93 -5.01
N ARG A 45 -2.11 -10.21 -5.03
CA ARG A 45 -2.37 -11.09 -6.18
C ARG A 45 -3.86 -11.28 -6.43
N TRP A 46 -4.66 -11.41 -5.37
CA TRP A 46 -6.11 -11.52 -5.49
C TRP A 46 -6.72 -10.26 -6.12
N TYR A 47 -6.31 -9.07 -5.66
CA TYR A 47 -6.72 -7.81 -6.25
C TYR A 47 -6.26 -7.67 -7.71
N ASN A 48 -5.00 -8.01 -8.01
CA ASN A 48 -4.46 -7.94 -9.36
C ASN A 48 -5.18 -8.88 -10.35
N ASN A 49 -5.65 -10.04 -9.88
CA ASN A 49 -6.40 -11.00 -10.69
C ASN A 49 -7.91 -10.73 -10.73
N ALA A 50 -8.41 -9.74 -9.96
CA ALA A 50 -9.81 -9.38 -10.00
C ALA A 50 -10.16 -8.70 -11.33
N LYS A 51 -11.34 -9.03 -11.86
CA LYS A 51 -11.84 -8.40 -13.10
C LYS A 51 -12.13 -6.92 -12.90
N VAL A 52 -12.68 -6.57 -11.75
CA VAL A 52 -13.03 -5.21 -11.34
C VAL A 52 -13.06 -5.15 -9.81
N CYS A 53 -12.58 -4.05 -9.26
CA CYS A 53 -12.64 -3.75 -7.83
C CYS A 53 -13.49 -2.50 -7.57
N TYR A 54 -14.08 -2.44 -6.38
CA TYR A 54 -15.00 -1.38 -5.99
C TYR A 54 -14.59 -0.79 -4.64
N ALA A 55 -14.48 0.53 -4.57
CA ALA A 55 -14.39 1.24 -3.29
C ALA A 55 -15.71 1.92 -2.98
N TYR A 56 -16.25 1.62 -1.79
CA TYR A 56 -17.37 2.34 -1.22
C TYR A 56 -16.86 3.39 -0.22
N LEU A 57 -17.10 4.67 -0.54
CA LEU A 57 -16.65 5.85 0.19
C LEU A 57 -17.81 6.42 0.99
N VAL A 58 -18.00 5.88 2.20
CA VAL A 58 -19.11 6.25 3.10
C VAL A 58 -19.13 7.72 3.52
N ASP A 59 -17.99 8.41 3.41
CA ASP A 59 -17.80 9.81 3.76
C ASP A 59 -17.89 10.77 2.55
N VAL A 60 -18.22 10.27 1.36
CA VAL A 60 -18.36 11.08 0.14
C VAL A 60 -19.84 11.26 -0.21
N PRO A 61 -20.37 12.51 -0.25
CA PRO A 61 -21.72 12.82 -0.70
C PRO A 61 -21.99 12.42 -2.17
N ASP A 62 -23.25 12.16 -2.50
CA ASP A 62 -23.67 11.64 -3.81
C ASP A 62 -23.58 12.67 -4.94
N ASP A 63 -23.66 13.95 -4.60
CA ASP A 63 -23.52 15.10 -5.49
C ASP A 63 -22.05 15.54 -5.69
N THR A 64 -21.09 14.77 -5.16
CA THR A 64 -19.67 15.09 -5.29
C THR A 64 -19.18 14.90 -6.71
N ASP A 65 -18.71 15.99 -7.34
CA ASP A 65 -17.87 15.88 -8.52
C ASP A 65 -16.45 15.47 -8.11
N ALA A 66 -16.13 14.18 -8.32
CA ALA A 66 -14.83 13.62 -7.97
C ALA A 66 -13.67 14.17 -8.82
N ARG A 67 -13.94 14.80 -9.99
CA ARG A 67 -12.91 15.42 -10.82
C ARG A 67 -12.52 16.82 -10.34
N LYS A 68 -13.36 17.45 -9.53
CA LYS A 68 -13.08 18.78 -8.98
C LYS A 68 -11.96 18.71 -7.95
N LYS A 69 -11.06 19.70 -7.99
CA LYS A 69 -10.01 19.89 -6.98
C LYS A 69 -10.64 20.19 -5.61
N ASP A 70 -10.02 19.68 -4.56
CA ASP A 70 -10.44 19.83 -3.16
C ASP A 70 -11.85 19.31 -2.85
N SER A 71 -12.33 18.37 -3.68
CA SER A 71 -13.62 17.69 -3.53
C SER A 71 -13.65 16.77 -2.30
N ALA A 72 -14.86 16.39 -1.88
CA ALA A 72 -15.04 15.40 -0.81
C ALA A 72 -14.37 14.05 -1.14
N PHE A 73 -14.26 13.70 -2.43
CA PHE A 73 -13.52 12.54 -2.89
C PHE A 73 -12.05 12.59 -2.46
N GLN A 74 -11.33 13.67 -2.79
CA GLN A 74 -9.91 13.83 -2.43
C GLN A 74 -9.67 13.86 -0.91
N LYS A 75 -10.68 14.26 -0.13
CA LYS A 75 -10.63 14.34 1.33
C LYS A 75 -11.10 13.06 2.02
N SER A 76 -11.50 12.04 1.27
CA SER A 76 -12.01 10.83 1.88
C SER A 76 -10.94 10.12 2.71
N ARG A 77 -11.35 9.64 3.88
CA ARG A 77 -10.54 8.79 4.76
C ARG A 77 -10.13 7.48 4.09
N TRP A 78 -10.71 7.08 2.97
CA TRP A 78 -10.28 5.89 2.25
C TRP A 78 -8.82 6.00 1.78
N PHE A 79 -8.38 7.19 1.38
CA PHE A 79 -7.00 7.44 0.93
C PHE A 79 -5.96 7.41 2.06
N THR A 80 -6.41 7.54 3.32
CA THR A 80 -5.52 7.53 4.49
C THR A 80 -5.44 6.18 5.18
N ARG A 81 -6.13 5.14 4.69
CA ARG A 81 -6.05 3.79 5.27
C ARG A 81 -4.89 3.01 4.66
N GLY A 82 -4.12 2.28 5.48
CA GLY A 82 -2.95 1.51 5.01
C GLY A 82 -3.28 0.51 3.90
N TRP A 83 -4.18 -0.44 4.20
CA TRP A 83 -4.54 -1.54 3.30
C TRP A 83 -5.14 -1.11 1.95
N THR A 84 -5.77 0.08 1.89
CA THR A 84 -6.38 0.56 0.63
C THR A 84 -5.34 0.91 -0.44
N LEU A 85 -4.05 0.98 -0.09
CA LEU A 85 -2.98 1.17 -1.06
C LEU A 85 -2.85 -0.03 -2.00
N GLN A 86 -2.86 -1.26 -1.45
CA GLN A 86 -2.85 -2.47 -2.26
C GLN A 86 -4.14 -2.59 -3.08
N GLU A 87 -5.29 -2.30 -2.46
CA GLU A 87 -6.60 -2.28 -3.13
C GLU A 87 -6.60 -1.35 -4.34
N LEU A 88 -5.91 -0.20 -4.26
CA LEU A 88 -5.83 0.80 -5.33
C LEU A 88 -4.90 0.39 -6.47
N LEU A 89 -3.69 -0.07 -6.12
CA LEU A 89 -2.59 -0.30 -7.07
C LEU A 89 -2.72 -1.62 -7.82
N ALA A 90 -3.14 -2.68 -7.14
CA ALA A 90 -3.16 -4.02 -7.73
C ALA A 90 -4.13 -4.21 -8.91
N PRO A 91 -5.42 -3.85 -8.83
CA PRO A 91 -6.38 -4.15 -9.88
C PRO A 91 -6.24 -3.20 -11.08
N ARG A 92 -6.52 -3.72 -12.28
CA ARG A 92 -6.56 -2.91 -13.51
C ARG A 92 -7.79 -2.00 -13.59
N ASP A 93 -8.97 -2.57 -13.38
CA ASP A 93 -10.24 -1.84 -13.37
C ASP A 93 -10.73 -1.62 -11.93
N PHE A 94 -11.01 -0.36 -11.59
CA PHE A 94 -11.39 0.04 -10.24
C PHE A 94 -12.38 1.19 -10.29
N VAL A 95 -13.51 1.04 -9.60
CA VAL A 95 -14.60 2.03 -9.60
C VAL A 95 -14.89 2.52 -8.17
N PHE A 96 -15.03 3.82 -8.02
CA PHE A 96 -15.37 4.47 -6.76
C PHE A 96 -16.87 4.77 -6.68
N TYR A 97 -17.45 4.52 -5.52
CA TYR A 97 -18.86 4.78 -5.20
C TYR A 97 -18.99 5.67 -3.96
N SER A 98 -19.94 6.59 -3.98
CA SER A 98 -20.30 7.47 -2.85
C SER A 98 -21.06 6.72 -1.75
N LYS A 99 -21.44 7.44 -0.69
CA LYS A 99 -22.26 6.92 0.42
C LYS A 99 -23.61 6.36 -0.01
N GLY A 100 -24.22 6.88 -1.07
CA GLY A 100 -25.48 6.45 -1.65
C GLY A 100 -25.32 5.44 -2.79
N TRP A 101 -24.13 4.87 -2.98
CA TRP A 101 -23.80 3.97 -4.10
C TRP A 101 -23.92 4.64 -5.48
N VAL A 102 -23.65 5.94 -5.57
CA VAL A 102 -23.53 6.65 -6.85
C VAL A 102 -22.10 6.51 -7.36
N GLU A 103 -21.94 6.16 -8.65
CA GLU A 103 -20.62 6.05 -9.28
C GLU A 103 -19.95 7.42 -9.33
N LEU A 104 -18.81 7.56 -8.65
CA LEU A 104 -17.98 8.77 -8.64
C LEU A 104 -17.00 8.78 -9.82
N GLY A 105 -16.62 7.61 -10.30
CA GLY A 105 -15.77 7.43 -11.48
C GLY A 105 -14.81 6.24 -11.37
N ARG A 106 -14.12 5.96 -12.48
CA ARG A 106 -13.07 4.94 -12.57
C ARG A 106 -11.71 5.51 -12.18
N LYS A 107 -10.84 4.65 -11.65
CA LYS A 107 -9.44 4.98 -11.29
C LYS A 107 -8.71 5.69 -12.43
N GLU A 108 -8.82 5.19 -13.66
CA GLU A 108 -8.18 5.81 -14.83
C GLU A 108 -8.66 7.26 -15.05
N ALA A 109 -9.97 7.50 -14.99
CA ALA A 109 -10.55 8.82 -15.17
C ALA A 109 -10.26 9.79 -14.02
N LEU A 110 -9.98 9.26 -12.83
CA LEU A 110 -9.69 10.03 -11.61
C LEU A 110 -8.20 10.07 -11.26
N ARG A 111 -7.32 9.53 -12.12
CA ARG A 111 -5.88 9.36 -11.84
C ARG A 111 -5.19 10.64 -11.38
N GLU A 112 -5.57 11.79 -11.96
CA GLU A 112 -5.00 13.09 -11.62
C GLU A 112 -5.31 13.46 -10.17
N ARG A 113 -6.57 13.30 -9.77
CA ARG A 113 -7.04 13.60 -8.41
C ARG A 113 -6.45 12.62 -7.39
N ILE A 114 -6.36 11.35 -7.75
CA ILE A 114 -5.77 10.30 -6.91
C ILE A 114 -4.28 10.57 -6.70
N ALA A 115 -3.53 10.87 -7.77
CA ALA A 115 -2.09 11.16 -7.69
C ALA A 115 -1.81 12.38 -6.80
N GLU A 116 -2.59 13.46 -6.94
CA GLU A 116 -2.45 14.64 -6.08
C GLU A 116 -2.67 14.32 -4.59
N THR A 117 -3.69 13.53 -4.28
CA THR A 117 -4.04 13.17 -2.89
C THR A 117 -3.04 12.18 -2.28
N THR A 118 -2.51 11.24 -3.07
CA THR A 118 -1.75 10.09 -2.55
C THR A 118 -0.25 10.16 -2.82
N GLN A 119 0.20 11.10 -3.66
CA GLN A 119 1.58 11.18 -4.17
C GLN A 119 2.01 9.92 -4.95
N ILE A 120 1.06 9.10 -5.39
CA ILE A 120 1.30 7.95 -6.25
C ILE A 120 1.53 8.46 -7.68
N ASP A 121 2.57 7.93 -8.33
CA ASP A 121 2.84 8.25 -9.71
C ASP A 121 1.64 7.87 -10.61
N LYS A 122 1.26 8.76 -11.52
CA LYS A 122 0.11 8.53 -12.42
C LYS A 122 0.28 7.27 -13.26
N THR A 123 1.51 6.94 -13.63
CA THR A 123 1.85 5.73 -14.39
C THR A 123 1.65 4.48 -13.54
N ALA A 124 1.88 4.51 -12.21
CA ALA A 124 1.56 3.41 -11.31
C ALA A 124 0.04 3.17 -11.15
N LEU A 125 -0.78 4.20 -11.36
CA LEU A 125 -2.24 4.08 -11.32
C LEU A 125 -2.83 3.45 -12.60
N ILE A 126 -2.11 3.55 -13.72
CA ILE A 126 -2.53 3.03 -15.03
C ILE A 126 -1.89 1.67 -15.32
N PHE A 127 -0.57 1.58 -15.12
CA PHE A 127 0.23 0.40 -15.40
C PHE A 127 0.46 -0.39 -14.11
N CYS A 128 0.18 -1.70 -14.15
CA CYS A 128 0.32 -2.58 -12.99
C CYS A 128 1.77 -3.06 -12.74
N ASP A 129 2.77 -2.58 -13.50
CA ASP A 129 4.15 -3.03 -13.29
C ASP A 129 4.90 -2.16 -12.29
N LEU A 130 4.72 -2.51 -11.01
CA LEU A 130 5.38 -1.83 -9.91
C LEU A 130 6.92 -2.03 -9.90
N ARG A 131 7.49 -2.97 -10.67
CA ARG A 131 8.95 -3.18 -10.72
C ARG A 131 9.72 -1.99 -11.30
N SER A 132 9.03 -1.12 -12.04
CA SER A 132 9.62 0.08 -12.63
C SER A 132 9.87 1.22 -11.62
N PHE A 133 9.26 1.15 -10.44
CA PHE A 133 9.39 2.15 -9.38
C PHE A 133 10.34 1.69 -8.29
N SER A 134 11.00 2.67 -7.68
CA SER A 134 11.94 2.40 -6.60
C SER A 134 11.24 1.89 -5.34
N VAL A 135 11.99 1.21 -4.47
CA VAL A 135 11.56 0.84 -3.13
C VAL A 135 11.13 2.08 -2.35
N ALA A 136 11.90 3.18 -2.43
CA ALA A 136 11.56 4.41 -1.74
C ALA A 136 10.22 4.99 -2.19
N GLN A 137 9.92 4.97 -3.50
CA GLN A 137 8.63 5.44 -4.03
C GLN A 137 7.48 4.59 -3.49
N LYS A 138 7.64 3.27 -3.53
CA LYS A 138 6.62 2.32 -3.05
C LYS A 138 6.29 2.53 -1.58
N ILE A 139 7.30 2.72 -0.75
CA ILE A 139 7.13 2.99 0.68
C ILE A 139 6.56 4.40 0.90
N ALA A 140 7.01 5.40 0.14
CA ALA A 140 6.52 6.78 0.22
C ALA A 140 5.00 6.88 0.00
N TRP A 141 4.43 6.05 -0.87
CA TRP A 141 2.97 6.00 -1.10
C TRP A 141 2.15 5.53 0.12
N ALA A 142 2.81 4.93 1.12
CA ALA A 142 2.22 4.56 2.40
C ALA A 142 2.51 5.55 3.53
N SER A 143 3.36 6.56 3.30
CA SER A 143 3.83 7.47 4.37
C SER A 143 2.71 8.18 5.11
N ASN A 144 1.68 8.65 4.41
CA ASN A 144 0.52 9.36 4.98
C ASN A 144 -0.64 8.43 5.36
N ARG A 145 -0.42 7.11 5.39
CA ARG A 145 -1.47 6.12 5.67
C ARG A 145 -1.38 5.62 7.09
N VAL A 146 -2.55 5.38 7.68
CA VAL A 146 -2.75 4.94 9.06
C VAL A 146 -3.32 3.53 9.06
N THR A 147 -2.80 2.72 9.96
CA THR A 147 -3.27 1.35 10.22
C THR A 147 -3.81 1.23 11.64
N THR A 148 -4.72 0.28 11.86
CA THR A 148 -5.28 0.03 13.19
C THR A 148 -4.29 -0.78 14.05
N ARG A 149 -3.60 -1.74 13.45
CA ARG A 149 -2.46 -2.44 14.06
C ARG A 149 -1.18 -1.81 13.53
N GLY A 150 -0.22 -1.54 14.41
CA GLY A 150 1.03 -0.89 14.01
C GLY A 150 1.81 -1.69 12.98
N GLU A 151 1.82 -3.02 13.12
CA GLU A 151 2.53 -3.95 12.23
C GLU A 151 1.96 -3.95 10.81
N ASP A 152 0.67 -3.63 10.64
CA ASP A 152 0.05 -3.52 9.31
C ASP A 152 0.69 -2.40 8.48
N ALA A 153 1.39 -1.44 9.07
CA ALA A 153 2.16 -0.44 8.32
C ALA A 153 3.24 -1.10 7.45
N ALA A 154 3.79 -2.24 7.91
CA ALA A 154 4.71 -3.07 7.16
C ALA A 154 3.94 -4.10 6.30
N TYR A 155 2.99 -4.83 6.89
CA TYR A 155 2.33 -5.94 6.18
C TYR A 155 1.47 -5.49 5.00
N SER A 156 0.92 -4.28 5.05
CA SER A 156 0.19 -3.68 3.92
C SER A 156 1.09 -3.26 2.76
N LEU A 157 2.42 -3.41 2.86
CA LEU A 157 3.35 -3.14 1.76
C LEU A 157 3.85 -4.41 1.06
N LEU A 158 3.67 -5.61 1.63
CA LEU A 158 4.28 -6.85 1.13
C LEU A 158 4.09 -7.09 -0.37
N GLY A 159 2.85 -7.03 -0.86
CA GLY A 159 2.56 -7.22 -2.28
C GLY A 159 3.00 -6.07 -3.19
N ILE A 160 3.17 -4.86 -2.65
CA ILE A 160 3.62 -3.67 -3.39
C ILE A 160 5.13 -3.74 -3.63
N VAL A 161 5.89 -4.15 -2.60
CA VAL A 161 7.34 -4.34 -2.71
C VAL A 161 7.73 -5.72 -3.24
N GLY A 162 6.78 -6.65 -3.30
CA GLY A 162 6.96 -7.98 -3.90
C GLY A 162 7.68 -8.99 -3.01
N VAL A 163 7.52 -8.90 -1.68
CA VAL A 163 8.14 -9.82 -0.72
C VAL A 163 7.09 -10.61 0.05
N ASN A 164 7.50 -11.75 0.62
CA ASN A 164 6.68 -12.53 1.54
C ASN A 164 7.41 -12.68 2.87
N MET A 165 6.67 -12.64 3.98
CA MET A 165 7.25 -12.84 5.31
C MET A 165 6.21 -13.37 6.30
N LEU A 166 6.69 -14.00 7.38
CA LEU A 166 5.83 -14.44 8.47
C LEU A 166 5.25 -13.26 9.25
N LEU A 167 3.93 -13.25 9.46
CA LEU A 167 3.25 -12.24 10.25
C LEU A 167 3.35 -12.54 11.75
N LEU A 168 3.87 -11.60 12.52
CA LEU A 168 4.06 -11.69 13.97
C LEU A 168 3.37 -10.50 14.66
N TYR A 169 2.05 -10.58 14.80
CA TYR A 169 1.32 -9.56 15.57
C TYR A 169 1.74 -9.57 17.04
N GLY A 170 2.04 -8.39 17.59
CA GLY A 170 2.65 -8.20 18.91
C GLY A 170 4.16 -7.96 18.86
N GLU A 171 4.80 -8.03 17.68
CA GLU A 171 6.22 -7.70 17.54
C GLU A 171 6.50 -6.18 17.58
N GLY A 172 5.46 -5.36 17.40
CA GLY A 172 5.57 -3.90 17.33
C GLY A 172 5.81 -3.40 15.90
N SER A 173 5.34 -2.19 15.61
CA SER A 173 5.40 -1.59 14.26
C SER A 173 6.82 -1.45 13.73
N GLU A 174 7.74 -0.94 14.56
CA GLU A 174 9.13 -0.70 14.15
C GLU A 174 9.83 -2.01 13.79
N LYS A 175 9.64 -3.07 14.60
CA LYS A 175 10.23 -4.38 14.34
C LYS A 175 9.64 -5.05 13.10
N ALA A 176 8.32 -4.94 12.90
CA ALA A 176 7.67 -5.43 11.68
C ALA A 176 8.21 -4.70 10.43
N PHE A 177 8.41 -3.39 10.51
CA PHE A 177 8.93 -2.58 9.41
C PHE A 177 10.42 -2.79 9.15
N LEU A 178 11.22 -3.02 10.20
CA LEU A 178 12.61 -3.46 10.08
C LEU A 178 12.69 -4.79 9.32
N ARG A 179 11.90 -5.79 9.72
CA ARG A 179 11.86 -7.09 9.04
C ARG A 179 11.41 -6.97 7.59
N LEU A 180 10.46 -6.08 7.28
CA LEU A 180 10.09 -5.80 5.89
C LEU A 180 11.31 -5.33 5.08
N GLN A 181 12.10 -4.40 5.62
CA GLN A 181 13.30 -3.89 4.95
C GLN A 181 14.39 -4.97 4.83
N GLU A 182 14.56 -5.83 5.83
CA GLU A 182 15.44 -7.01 5.74
C GLU A 182 15.01 -7.97 4.63
N GLU A 183 13.71 -8.24 4.48
CA GLU A 183 13.21 -9.08 3.40
C GLU A 183 13.37 -8.41 2.04
N ILE A 184 13.18 -7.09 1.92
CA ILE A 184 13.47 -6.34 0.69
C ILE A 184 14.95 -6.50 0.32
N MET A 185 15.87 -6.36 1.29
CA MET A 185 17.31 -6.45 1.04
C MET A 185 17.77 -7.82 0.51
N LYS A 186 17.02 -8.89 0.76
CA LYS A 186 17.34 -10.24 0.24
C LYS A 186 17.11 -10.38 -1.25
N TYR A 187 16.20 -9.58 -1.83
CA TYR A 187 15.72 -9.77 -3.21
C TYR A 187 15.83 -8.51 -4.08
N SER A 188 16.29 -7.39 -3.52
CA SER A 188 16.41 -6.11 -4.20
C SER A 188 17.79 -5.51 -3.97
N ASP A 189 18.39 -4.95 -5.02
CA ASP A 189 19.61 -4.14 -5.02
C ASP A 189 19.31 -2.63 -5.09
N ASP A 190 18.03 -2.26 -4.98
CA ASP A 190 17.57 -0.88 -5.05
C ASP A 190 18.03 -0.07 -3.83
N GLN A 191 19.01 0.81 -4.05
CA GLN A 191 19.64 1.64 -3.01
C GLN A 191 18.72 2.73 -2.46
N SER A 192 17.61 3.01 -3.14
CA SER A 192 16.62 3.98 -2.66
C SER A 192 16.03 3.57 -1.30
N LEU A 193 16.12 2.29 -0.92
CA LEU A 193 15.77 1.82 0.42
C LEU A 193 16.43 2.62 1.55
N PHE A 194 17.61 3.22 1.32
CA PHE A 194 18.34 4.02 2.31
C PHE A 194 18.17 5.53 2.13
N ALA A 195 17.29 5.98 1.24
CA ALA A 195 17.11 7.39 0.91
C ALA A 195 16.06 8.11 1.79
N TRP A 196 15.68 7.50 2.91
CA TRP A 196 14.74 8.07 3.88
C TRP A 196 15.38 9.18 4.70
N PHE A 197 14.54 10.01 5.33
CA PHE A 197 14.99 11.14 6.14
C PHE A 197 14.20 11.23 7.44
N ASP A 198 14.90 11.37 8.56
CA ASP A 198 14.28 11.66 9.85
C ASP A 198 14.27 13.17 10.13
N SER A 199 13.08 13.74 10.28
CA SER A 199 12.91 15.16 10.61
C SER A 199 12.93 15.47 12.11
N SER A 200 13.08 14.45 12.96
CA SER A 200 12.89 14.55 14.41
C SER A 200 14.19 14.63 15.22
N HIS A 201 15.36 14.65 14.58
CA HIS A 201 16.64 14.56 15.26
C HIS A 201 17.51 15.82 15.14
N GLU A 202 17.89 16.33 16.31
CA GLU A 202 19.09 17.14 16.54
C GLU A 202 20.32 16.25 16.29
N ASP A 203 21.35 16.78 15.63
CA ASP A 203 22.51 16.14 14.95
C ASP A 203 23.38 15.12 15.75
N SER A 204 22.98 14.66 16.94
CA SER A 204 23.86 13.94 17.89
C SER A 204 23.54 12.47 18.18
N ALA A 205 22.43 11.90 17.70
CA ALA A 205 22.15 10.48 17.86
C ALA A 205 22.54 9.70 16.60
N ALA A 206 23.39 8.68 16.73
CA ALA A 206 23.72 7.78 15.64
C ALA A 206 22.43 7.21 15.03
N MET A 207 22.06 7.68 13.84
CA MET A 207 20.91 7.15 13.11
C MET A 207 21.19 5.69 12.78
N GLY A 208 20.22 4.83 13.08
CA GLY A 208 20.23 3.48 12.54
C GLY A 208 20.15 3.54 11.01
N LEU A 209 20.69 2.54 10.33
CA LEU A 209 20.70 2.49 8.86
C LEU A 209 19.31 2.26 8.24
N ILE A 210 18.38 1.76 9.04
CA ILE A 210 17.07 1.26 8.63
C ILE A 210 15.99 2.18 9.19
N ALA A 211 15.01 2.51 8.36
CA ALA A 211 13.89 3.36 8.74
C ALA A 211 12.99 2.67 9.78
N LYS A 212 12.35 3.45 10.65
CA LYS A 212 11.42 2.96 11.68
C LYS A 212 9.98 2.88 11.18
N SER A 213 9.63 3.66 10.16
CA SER A 213 8.27 3.67 9.60
C SER A 213 8.20 4.19 8.16
N PRO A 214 7.10 3.94 7.43
CA PRO A 214 6.88 4.54 6.10
C PRO A 214 6.90 6.08 6.09
N TRP A 215 6.67 6.73 7.23
CA TRP A 215 6.65 8.20 7.35
C TRP A 215 7.99 8.85 6.98
N GLU A 216 9.11 8.18 7.27
CA GLU A 216 10.46 8.67 6.97
C GLU A 216 10.75 8.71 5.46
N PHE A 217 9.90 8.06 4.64
CA PHE A 217 9.95 8.10 3.18
C PHE A 217 9.01 9.14 2.55
N ARG A 218 8.33 9.99 3.34
CA ARG A 218 7.30 10.93 2.82
C ARG A 218 7.75 11.86 1.69
N ASN A 219 9.05 12.15 1.62
CA ASN A 219 9.65 13.02 0.60
C ASN A 219 10.37 12.24 -0.52
N CYS A 220 10.21 10.91 -0.56
CA CYS A 220 10.94 10.03 -1.48
C CYS A 220 10.14 9.64 -2.73
N SER A 221 8.98 10.25 -2.97
CA SER A 221 8.10 9.92 -4.13
C SER A 221 8.75 10.22 -5.49
N SER A 222 9.77 11.07 -5.54
CA SER A 222 10.55 11.40 -6.74
C SER A 222 11.89 10.66 -6.85
N ILE A 223 12.24 9.80 -5.88
CA ILE A 223 13.52 9.08 -5.88
C ILE A 223 13.42 7.87 -6.80
N VAL A 224 14.11 7.91 -7.93
CA VAL A 224 14.10 6.84 -8.94
C VAL A 224 15.25 5.85 -8.71
N PRO A 225 15.12 4.57 -9.12
CA PRO A 225 16.21 3.62 -8.96
C PRO A 225 17.36 3.98 -9.89
N VAL A 226 18.60 3.84 -9.41
CA VAL A 226 19.80 3.99 -10.24
C VAL A 226 19.82 2.82 -11.24
N ARG A 227 19.83 3.13 -12.53
CA ARG A 227 19.93 2.13 -13.61
C ARG A 227 21.37 2.11 -14.13
N THR A 228 22.26 1.41 -13.42
CA THR A 228 23.62 1.15 -13.92
C THR A 228 23.62 -0.09 -14.81
N TRP A 229 24.58 -0.11 -15.74
CA TRP A 229 24.89 -1.28 -16.59
C TRP A 229 25.85 -2.25 -15.87
N GLU A 230 26.40 -1.83 -14.74
CA GLU A 230 27.25 -2.63 -13.87
C GLU A 230 26.38 -3.56 -13.02
N THR A 231 26.82 -4.81 -12.88
CA THR A 231 26.22 -5.75 -11.92
C THR A 231 26.42 -5.24 -10.50
N SER A 232 25.31 -4.96 -9.82
CA SER A 232 25.28 -4.68 -8.39
C SER A 232 25.68 -5.92 -7.59
N GLU A 233 26.38 -5.71 -6.47
CA GLU A 233 26.59 -6.78 -5.49
C GLU A 233 25.41 -6.81 -4.51
N PRO A 234 24.93 -8.00 -4.12
CA PRO A 234 23.81 -8.11 -3.20
C PRO A 234 24.17 -7.55 -1.82
N TYR A 235 23.17 -6.96 -1.16
CA TYR A 235 23.27 -6.55 0.22
C TYR A 235 23.62 -7.73 1.13
N ASN A 236 24.56 -7.52 2.06
CA ASN A 236 24.96 -8.53 3.03
C ASN A 236 24.83 -7.99 4.45
N MET A 237 23.86 -8.51 5.19
CA MET A 237 23.75 -8.26 6.63
C MET A 237 24.73 -9.16 7.38
N THR A 238 25.59 -8.54 8.19
CA THR A 238 26.54 -9.22 9.08
C THR A 238 26.22 -8.85 10.53
N ASN A 239 26.82 -9.57 11.50
CA ASN A 239 26.74 -9.19 12.91
C ASN A 239 27.39 -7.82 13.21
N MET A 240 28.16 -7.26 12.27
CA MET A 240 28.78 -5.93 12.35
C MET A 240 27.94 -4.83 11.68
N GLY A 241 26.88 -5.19 10.96
CA GLY A 241 26.05 -4.26 10.19
C GLY A 241 25.95 -4.63 8.71
N LEU A 242 25.50 -3.68 7.91
CA LEU A 242 25.24 -3.87 6.49
C LEU A 242 26.50 -3.61 5.65
N ARG A 243 26.79 -4.53 4.74
CA ARG A 243 27.78 -4.35 3.67
C ARG A 243 27.06 -4.06 2.36
N ILE A 244 27.41 -2.94 1.72
CA ILE A 244 26.92 -2.53 0.40
C ILE A 244 28.11 -2.09 -0.44
N LYS A 245 28.04 -2.38 -1.75
CA LYS A 245 28.91 -1.79 -2.76
C LYS A 245 28.09 -0.85 -3.63
N LEU A 246 28.51 0.41 -3.69
CA LEU A 246 27.89 1.42 -4.53
C LEU A 246 28.72 1.53 -5.82
N SER A 247 28.07 1.37 -6.98
CA SER A 247 28.64 1.74 -8.28
C SER A 247 28.59 3.27 -8.39
N LEU A 248 29.76 3.91 -8.39
CA LEU A 248 29.94 5.37 -8.50
C LEU A 248 29.88 5.83 -9.96
#